data_AF-A0A7Y7EBS9-F1
#
_entry.id   AF-A0A7Y7EBS9-F1
#
_cell.length_a   1.000
_cell.length_b   1.000
_cell.length_c   1.000
_cell.angle_alpha   90.00
_cell.angle_beta   90.00
_cell.angle_gamma   90.00
#
_symmetry.space_group_name_H-M   'P 1'
#
loop_
_entity.id
_entity.type
_entity.pdbx_description
1 polymer ?
#
loop_
_entity_poly.entity_id
_entity_poly.type
_entity_poly.pdbx_seq_one_letter_code
_entity_poly.pdbx_strand_id
1 'polypeptide(L)' 'DVHYISDLERQPDGRYVGVVTIYQKFEGTNGDKLAYKDTTKKDITIYVEKKETQIAGRTIEFWDVILGDIRVSETSI' A
#
# COMPACT_ATOMS: atom_id res chain seq x y z
N ASP A 1 1.68 -2.64 -13.50
CA ASP A 1 1.52 -2.56 -12.05
C ASP A 1 2.67 -3.33 -11.42
N VAL A 2 3.51 -2.67 -10.64
CA VAL A 2 4.62 -3.31 -9.93
C VAL A 2 4.59 -2.79 -8.52
N HIS A 3 4.50 -3.70 -7.56
CA HIS A 3 4.40 -3.40 -6.15
C HIS A 3 5.56 -4.09 -5.44
N TYR A 4 6.37 -3.31 -4.74
CA TYR A 4 7.41 -3.84 -3.87
C TYR A 4 7.00 -3.60 -2.43
N ILE A 5 6.98 -4.65 -1.63
CA ILE A 5 6.75 -4.58 -0.19
C ILE A 5 8.13 -4.78 0.44
N SER A 6 8.59 -3.82 1.25
CA SER A 6 9.78 -4.02 2.08
C SER A 6 9.51 -5.12 3.10
N ASP A 7 10.56 -5.75 3.63
CA ASP A 7 10.40 -6.69 4.75
C ASP A 7 9.63 -6.02 5.91
N LEU A 8 8.69 -6.77 6.50
CA LEU A 8 7.87 -6.31 7.61
C LEU A 8 8.63 -6.48 8.93
N GLU A 9 8.87 -5.38 9.64
CA GLU A 9 9.54 -5.39 10.93
C GLU A 9 8.53 -5.41 12.08
N ARG A 10 8.71 -6.32 13.04
CA ARG A 10 7.85 -6.39 14.22
C ARG A 10 8.26 -5.34 15.25
N GLN A 11 7.33 -4.46 15.61
CA GLN A 11 7.50 -3.40 16.58
C GLN A 11 7.27 -3.89 18.03
N PRO A 12 7.71 -3.13 19.05
CA PRO A 12 7.54 -3.49 20.47
C PRO A 12 6.09 -3.66 20.92
N ASP A 13 5.14 -3.00 20.23
CA ASP A 13 3.70 -3.12 20.46
C ASP A 13 3.09 -4.39 19.84
N GLY A 14 3.90 -5.19 19.13
CA GLY A 14 3.49 -6.44 18.49
C GLY A 14 2.99 -6.30 17.06
N ARG A 15 2.87 -5.08 16.53
CA ARG A 15 2.46 -4.81 15.14
C ARG A 15 3.63 -5.01 14.18
N TYR A 16 3.32 -5.31 12.94
CA TYR A 16 4.31 -5.36 11.86
C TYR A 16 4.27 -4.06 11.08
N VAL A 17 5.43 -3.48 10.79
CA VAL A 17 5.55 -2.21 10.06
C VAL A 17 6.45 -2.42 8.86
N GLY A 18 6.04 -1.88 7.71
CA GLY A 18 6.86 -1.87 6.50
C GLY A 18 6.45 -0.75 5.56
N VAL A 19 7.14 -0.67 4.44
CA VAL A 19 6.90 0.31 3.39
C VAL A 19 6.52 -0.43 2.11
N VAL A 20 5.43 0.00 1.49
CA VAL A 20 4.99 -0.48 0.18
C VAL A 20 5.26 0.61 -0.85
N THR A 21 6.06 0.28 -1.87
CA THR A 21 6.29 1.14 -3.02
C THR A 21 5.33 0.77 -4.15
N ILE A 22 4.54 1.73 -4.60
CA ILE A 22 3.56 1.62 -5.69
C ILE A 22 3.97 2.55 -6.84
N TYR A 23 3.92 2.03 -8.06
CA TYR A 23 4.10 2.83 -9.29
C TYR A 23 2.75 3.01 -9.99
N GLN A 24 2.20 4.22 -9.90
CA GLN A 24 0.95 4.57 -10.56
C GLN A 24 1.23 5.32 -11.86
N LYS A 25 0.66 4.83 -12.96
CA LYS A 25 0.70 5.52 -14.27
C LYS A 25 -0.63 6.21 -14.51
N PHE A 26 -0.58 7.50 -14.84
CA PHE A 26 -1.71 8.30 -15.28
C PHE A 26 -1.55 8.59 -16.76
N GLU A 27 -2.60 8.37 -17.54
CA GLU A 27 -2.65 8.70 -18.96
C GLU A 27 -3.92 9.52 -19.19
N GLY A 28 -3.75 10.74 -19.71
CA GLY A 28 -4.85 11.62 -20.11
C GLY A 28 -4.94 11.65 -21.63
N THR A 29 -6.12 11.38 -22.18
CA THR A 29 -6.39 11.49 -23.63
C THR A 29 -7.23 12.73 -23.90
N ASN A 30 -6.97 13.40 -25.03
CA ASN A 30 -7.82 14.46 -25.57
C ASN A 30 -8.21 14.09 -27.00
N GLY A 31 -9.41 13.50 -27.15
CA GLY A 31 -9.82 12.83 -28.39
C GLY A 31 -8.93 11.61 -28.69
N ASP A 32 -8.56 11.42 -29.97
CA ASP A 32 -7.73 10.29 -30.43
C ASP A 32 -6.22 10.44 -30.14
N LYS A 33 -5.81 11.50 -29.43
CA LYS A 33 -4.39 11.76 -29.10
C LYS A 33 -4.15 11.61 -27.61
N LEU A 34 -3.10 10.86 -27.26
CA LEU A 34 -2.54 10.84 -25.91
C LEU A 34 -2.04 12.26 -25.59
N ALA A 35 -2.65 12.91 -24.62
CA ALA A 35 -2.41 14.32 -24.28
C ALA A 35 -1.49 14.47 -23.07
N TYR A 36 -1.45 13.47 -22.18
CA TYR A 36 -0.67 13.50 -20.96
C TYR A 36 -0.29 12.10 -20.52
N LYS A 37 0.92 11.95 -20.00
CA LYS A 37 1.37 10.76 -19.29
C LYS A 37 2.13 11.22 -18.05
N ASP A 38 1.90 10.52 -16.95
CA ASP A 38 2.66 10.71 -15.73
C ASP A 38 2.86 9.37 -15.03
N THR A 39 4.02 9.19 -14.44
CA THR A 39 4.29 8.06 -13.54
C THR A 39 4.64 8.62 -12.18
N THR A 40 3.81 8.30 -11.19
CA THR A 40 4.02 8.65 -9.80
C THR A 40 4.48 7.42 -9.02
N LYS A 41 5.60 7.54 -8.31
CA LYS A 41 6.05 6.55 -7.32
C LYS A 41 5.56 6.99 -5.94
N LYS A 42 4.90 6.08 -5.23
CA LYS A 42 4.34 6.29 -3.89
C LYS A 42 4.96 5.30 -2.93
N ASP A 43 5.48 5.80 -1.83
CA ASP A 43 5.94 4.99 -0.71
C ASP A 43 4.91 5.13 0.42
N ILE A 44 4.34 4.00 0.83
CA ILE A 44 3.23 3.92 1.78
C ILE A 44 3.69 3.13 3.00
N THR A 45 3.68 3.76 4.17
CA THR A 45 3.91 3.04 5.42
C THR A 45 2.68 2.20 5.74
N ILE A 46 2.86 0.91 5.98
CA ILE A 46 1.80 -0.01 6.37
C ILE A 46 2.04 -0.55 7.77
N TYR A 47 0.94 -0.69 8.52
CA TYR A 47 0.91 -1.34 9.82
C TYR A 47 -0.01 -2.56 9.70
N VAL A 48 0.50 -3.74 10.05
CA VAL A 48 -0.22 -5.00 9.97
C VAL A 48 -0.41 -5.55 11.38
N GLU A 49 -1.68 -5.73 11.76
CA GLU A 49 -2.09 -6.20 13.09
C GLU A 49 -2.89 -7.49 12.94
N LYS A 50 -2.52 -8.54 13.69
CA LYS A 50 -3.28 -9.78 13.74
C LYS A 50 -4.39 -9.63 14.77
N LYS A 51 -5.63 -9.86 14.37
CA LYS A 51 -6.79 -9.89 15.26
C LYS A 51 -7.42 -11.28 15.25
N GLU A 52 -7.86 -11.70 16.42
CA GLU A 52 -8.56 -12.95 16.62
C GLU A 52 -9.96 -12.64 17.15
N THR A 53 -10.98 -13.24 16.55
CA THR A 53 -12.36 -13.16 17.04
C THR A 53 -13.00 -14.53 17.07
N GLN A 54 -13.90 -14.76 18.01
CA GLN A 54 -14.70 -15.98 18.05
C GLN A 54 -16.07 -15.72 17.43
N ILE A 55 -16.35 -16.37 16.30
CA ILE A 55 -17.67 -16.35 15.66
C ILE A 55 -18.24 -17.75 15.70
N ALA A 56 -19.40 -17.90 16.34
CA ALA A 56 -20.11 -19.19 16.46
C ALA A 56 -19.24 -20.34 17.00
N GLY A 57 -18.39 -20.06 18.00
CA GLY A 57 -17.52 -21.05 18.63
C GLY A 57 -16.29 -21.45 17.79
N ARG A 58 -16.04 -20.78 16.66
CA ARG A 58 -14.81 -20.92 15.87
C ARG A 58 -13.96 -19.68 16.04
N THR A 59 -12.68 -19.87 16.34
CA THR A 59 -11.66 -18.83 16.23
C THR A 59 -11.45 -18.49 14.76
N ILE A 60 -11.58 -17.20 14.42
CA ILE A 60 -11.26 -16.65 13.10
C ILE A 60 -10.16 -15.62 13.29
N GLU A 61 -9.07 -15.81 12.54
CA GLU A 61 -7.95 -14.89 12.49
C GLU A 61 -8.07 -14.00 11.26
N PHE A 62 -7.88 -12.70 11.44
CA PHE A 62 -7.84 -11.72 10.36
C PHE A 62 -6.68 -10.76 10.56
N TRP A 63 -6.23 -10.18 9.45
CA TRP A 63 -5.15 -9.22 9.43
C TRP A 63 -5.72 -7.86 9.06
N ASP A 64 -5.60 -6.92 9.98
CA ASP A 64 -5.88 -5.53 9.70
C ASP A 64 -4.64 -4.92 9.07
N VAL A 65 -4.82 -4.30 7.90
CA VAL A 65 -3.77 -3.54 7.21
C VAL A 65 -4.16 -2.07 7.25
N ILE A 66 -3.40 -1.29 8.01
CA ILE A 66 -3.62 0.14 8.19
C ILE A 66 -2.58 0.88 7.36
N LEU A 67 -3.05 1.79 6.50
CA LEU A 67 -2.18 2.68 5.74
C LEU A 67 -1.88 3.91 6.62
N GLY A 68 -0.60 4.14 6.87
CA GLY A 68 -0.11 5.32 7.55
C GLY A 68 0.12 6.47 6.58
N ASP A 69 1.31 7.05 6.63
CA ASP A 69 1.69 8.13 5.73
C ASP A 69 1.87 7.62 4.29
N ILE A 70 1.34 8.40 3.34
CA ILE A 70 1.45 8.13 1.91
C ILE A 70 2.28 9.26 1.31
N ARG A 71 3.50 8.93 0.90
CA ARG A 71 4.43 9.91 0.33
C ARG A 71 4.60 9.67 -1.16
N VAL A 72 4.47 10.73 -1.95
CA VAL A 72 4.93 10.74 -3.34
C VAL A 72 6.44 10.97 -3.32
N SER A 73 7.20 9.99 -3.81
CA SER A 73 8.66 10.08 -3.86
C SER A 73 9.17 10.58 -5.20
N GLU A 74 8.55 10.18 -6.31
CA GLU A 74 8.95 10.58 -7.65
C GLU A 74 7.72 10.84 -8.52
N THR A 75 7.83 11.85 -9.39
CA THR A 75 6.85 12.16 -10.43
C THR A 75 7.62 12.34 -11.73
N SER A 76 7.19 11.68 -12.80
CA SER A 76 7.85 11.73 -14.11
C SER A 76 6.82 11.84 -15.22
N ILE A 77 6.96 12.89 -16.03
CA ILE A 77 6.12 13.18 -17.22
C ILE A 77 6.57 12.34 -18.40
#